data_AF-A0A2V6SZX6-F1
#
_entry.id   AF-A0A2V6SZX6-F1
#
_cell.length_a   1.000
_cell.length_b   1.000
_cell.length_c   1.000
_cell.angle_alpha   90.00
_cell.angle_beta   90.00
_cell.angle_gamma   90.00
#
_symmetry.space_group_name_H-M   'P 1'
#
loop_
_entity.id
_entity.type
_entity.pdbx_description
1 polymer ?
#
loop_
_entity_poly.entity_id
_entity_poly.type
_entity_poly.pdbx_seq_one_letter_code
_entity_poly.pdbx_strand_id
1 'polypeptide(L)'
;MKPTRRPRDRDFVETREGFFFCLVGYVRPPDRYLAYLKYTPAAAGKWARGPVAYRRELPYYHVRNVQETVDRLAETHPHYVWRDPATGLRFSFVPRDAVVHHYRPEARLQEILGAPA
;
A
#
# COMPACT_ATOMS: atom_id res chain seq x y z
N MET A 1 3.37 9.44 -25.00
CA MET A 1 2.97 9.04 -23.63
C MET A 1 2.93 7.53 -23.58
N LYS A 2 3.85 6.85 -22.88
CA LYS A 2 3.79 5.38 -22.75
C LYS A 2 2.46 5.02 -22.08
N PRO A 3 1.69 4.03 -22.56
CA PRO A 3 0.43 3.67 -21.95
C PRO A 3 0.71 3.26 -20.50
N THR A 4 0.14 4.00 -19.55
CA THR A 4 0.23 3.67 -18.13
C THR A 4 -0.54 2.38 -17.93
N ARG A 5 0.19 1.27 -17.74
CA ARG A 5 -0.43 -0.03 -17.49
C ARG A 5 -1.40 0.05 -16.30
N ARG A 6 -2.42 -0.80 -16.30
CA ARG A 6 -3.31 -0.95 -15.15
C ARG A 6 -2.49 -1.30 -13.90
N PRO A 7 -2.88 -0.84 -12.70
CA PRO A 7 -2.19 -1.21 -11.47
C PRO A 7 -2.27 -2.73 -11.27
N ARG A 8 -1.17 -3.35 -10.85
CA ARG A 8 -0.99 -4.81 -10.76
C ARG A 8 -0.76 -5.24 -9.32
N ASP A 9 -0.82 -6.55 -9.11
CA ASP A 9 -0.35 -7.17 -7.87
C ASP A 9 1.08 -6.73 -7.57
N ARG A 10 1.37 -6.45 -6.28
CA ARG A 10 2.68 -5.99 -5.77
C ARG A 10 3.16 -4.61 -6.23
N ASP A 11 2.28 -3.84 -6.88
CA ASP A 11 2.47 -2.40 -6.91
C ASP A 11 2.35 -1.81 -5.50
N PHE A 12 2.92 -0.63 -5.29
CA PHE A 12 2.79 0.10 -4.04
C PHE A 12 2.06 1.41 -4.27
N VAL A 13 1.19 1.80 -3.34
CA VAL A 13 0.62 3.15 -3.28
C VAL A 13 0.99 3.81 -1.97
N GLU A 14 1.29 5.10 -2.05
CA GLU A 14 1.53 5.95 -0.89
C GLU A 14 0.37 6.93 -0.74
N THR A 15 -0.13 7.08 0.48
CA THR A 15 -1.22 8.00 0.82
C THR A 15 -0.70 9.32 1.36
N ARG A 16 -1.60 10.30 1.54
CA ARG A 16 -1.27 11.63 2.09
C ARG A 16 -0.59 11.59 3.46
N GLU A 17 -0.92 10.59 4.27
CA GLU A 17 -0.34 10.33 5.60
C GLU A 17 1.03 9.65 5.52
N GLY A 18 1.53 9.35 4.32
CA GLY A 18 2.80 8.64 4.13
C GLY A 18 2.69 7.12 4.35
N PHE A 19 1.47 6.56 4.33
CA PHE A 19 1.29 5.12 4.48
C PHE A 19 1.56 4.41 3.16
N PHE A 20 2.29 3.29 3.23
CA PHE A 20 2.55 2.46 2.08
C PHE A 20 1.67 1.22 2.11
N PHE A 21 0.85 1.08 1.09
CA PHE A 21 0.04 -0.10 0.86
C PHE A 21 0.57 -0.89 -0.34
N CYS A 22 0.61 -2.22 -0.20
CA CYS A 22 0.96 -3.12 -1.27
C CYS A 22 -0.30 -3.68 -1.91
N LEU A 23 -0.48 -3.47 -3.21
CA LEU A 23 -1.65 -3.90 -3.95
C LEU A 23 -1.74 -5.42 -4.02
N VAL A 24 -2.94 -5.93 -3.82
CA VAL A 24 -3.26 -7.35 -3.89
C VAL A 24 -4.20 -7.60 -5.07
N GLY A 25 -3.78 -8.51 -5.96
CA GLY A 25 -4.58 -8.97 -7.08
C GLY A 25 -4.80 -7.92 -8.18
N TYR A 26 -5.65 -8.30 -9.13
CA TYR A 26 -5.92 -7.54 -10.36
C TYR A 26 -7.37 -7.04 -10.46
N VAL A 27 -8.27 -7.58 -9.63
CA VAL A 27 -9.71 -7.28 -9.62
C VAL A 27 -10.01 -6.34 -8.47
N ARG A 28 -10.62 -5.18 -8.78
CA ARG A 28 -10.86 -4.13 -7.78
C ARG A 28 -12.09 -3.28 -8.15
N PRO A 29 -12.76 -2.69 -7.14
CA PRO A 29 -13.69 -1.59 -7.38
C PRO A 29 -13.03 -0.46 -8.20
N PRO A 30 -13.80 0.27 -9.02
CA PRO A 30 -13.26 1.32 -9.89
C PRO A 30 -12.64 2.49 -9.12
N ASP A 31 -13.03 2.73 -7.87
CA ASP A 31 -12.65 3.86 -7.03
C ASP A 31 -11.60 3.53 -5.96
N ARG A 32 -11.22 2.25 -5.79
CA ARG A 32 -10.38 1.79 -4.67
C ARG A 32 -9.28 0.81 -5.08
N TYR A 33 -8.26 0.73 -4.23
CA TYR A 33 -7.20 -0.27 -4.30
C TYR A 33 -7.34 -1.30 -3.18
N LEU A 34 -7.56 -2.57 -3.51
CA LEU A 34 -7.37 -3.66 -2.55
C LEU A 34 -5.87 -3.82 -2.27
N ALA A 35 -5.44 -3.57 -1.03
CA ALA A 35 -4.03 -3.51 -0.70
C ALA A 35 -3.78 -3.67 0.80
N TYR A 36 -2.75 -4.39 1.24
CA TYR A 36 -2.41 -4.48 2.66
C TYR A 36 -1.44 -3.36 3.09
N LEU A 37 -1.57 -2.89 4.32
CA LEU A 37 -0.67 -1.90 4.91
C LEU A 37 0.69 -2.53 5.21
N LYS A 38 1.75 -1.95 4.63
CA LYS A 38 3.11 -2.47 4.80
C LYS A 38 3.99 -1.56 5.65
N TYR A 39 3.92 -0.25 5.44
CA TYR A 39 4.71 0.73 6.20
C TYR A 39 3.89 1.94 6.61
N THR A 40 4.21 2.47 7.78
CA THR A 40 3.71 3.76 8.30
C THR A 40 4.89 4.62 8.74
N PRO A 41 4.78 5.96 8.71
CA PRO A 41 5.79 6.83 9.31
C PRO A 41 5.99 6.51 10.79
N ALA A 42 7.24 6.63 11.24
CA ALA A 42 7.63 6.39 12.60
C ALA A 42 8.71 7.40 13.03
N ALA A 43 8.85 7.61 14.34
CA ALA A 43 9.88 8.49 14.89
C ALA A 43 11.31 7.97 14.62
N ALA A 44 11.47 6.65 14.55
CA ALA A 44 12.74 5.99 14.28
C ALA A 44 12.50 4.59 13.68
N GLY A 45 13.51 4.02 13.02
CA GLY A 45 13.46 2.68 12.49
C GLY A 45 14.56 2.39 11.47
N LYS A 46 14.66 1.11 11.08
CA LYS A 46 15.62 0.63 10.06
C LYS A 46 15.31 1.17 8.66
N TRP A 47 14.04 1.43 8.36
CA TRP A 47 13.59 1.84 7.03
C TRP A 47 13.43 3.36 7.01
N ALA A 48 14.03 4.03 6.04
CA ALA A 48 13.95 5.48 5.93
C ALA A 48 13.97 5.96 4.47
N ARG A 49 13.36 7.12 4.24
CA ARG A 49 13.48 7.88 2.99
C ARG A 49 13.74 9.34 3.35
N GLY A 50 14.97 9.78 3.15
CA GLY A 50 15.42 11.08 3.65
C GLY A 50 15.28 11.16 5.18
N PRO A 51 14.64 12.22 5.72
CA PRO A 51 14.48 12.39 7.18
C PRO A 51 13.34 11.55 7.77
N VAL A 52 12.51 10.90 6.95
CA VAL A 52 11.34 10.15 7.43
C VAL A 52 11.71 8.69 7.65
N ALA A 53 11.58 8.22 8.89
CA ALA A 53 11.68 6.81 9.22
C ALA A 53 10.31 6.11 9.11
N TYR A 54 10.34 4.79 8.91
CA TYR A 54 9.14 3.97 8.72
C TYR A 54 9.16 2.71 9.59
N ARG A 55 8.01 2.39 10.17
CA ARG A 55 7.76 1.11 10.81
C ARG A 55 7.16 0.14 9.81
N ARG A 56 7.66 -1.11 9.80
CA ARG A 56 7.07 -2.20 9.01
C ARG A 56 5.90 -2.80 9.79
N GLU A 57 4.70 -2.56 9.31
CA GLU A 57 3.46 -2.99 9.98
C GLU A 57 3.16 -4.48 9.80
N LEU A 58 3.66 -5.05 8.71
CA LEU A 58 3.49 -6.47 8.40
C LEU A 58 4.85 -7.15 8.33
N PRO A 59 5.47 -7.50 9.48
CA PRO A 59 6.78 -8.14 9.50
C PRO A 59 6.75 -9.59 9.00
N TYR A 60 5.61 -10.27 9.18
CA TYR A 60 5.35 -11.63 8.73
C TYR A 60 4.04 -11.66 7.93
N TYR A 61 4.03 -12.31 6.77
CA TYR A 61 2.85 -12.44 5.91
C TYR A 61 1.93 -13.56 6.39
N HIS A 62 1.64 -13.59 7.69
CA HIS A 62 0.68 -14.51 8.26
C HIS A 62 -0.70 -13.85 8.32
N VAL A 63 -1.76 -14.61 8.04
CA VAL A 63 -3.14 -14.08 7.94
C VAL A 63 -3.55 -13.30 9.20
N ARG A 64 -3.12 -13.76 10.39
CA ARG A 64 -3.38 -13.06 11.66
C ARG A 64 -2.78 -11.66 11.70
N ASN A 65 -1.52 -11.49 11.29
CA ASN A 65 -0.88 -10.18 11.25
C ASN A 65 -1.56 -9.25 10.24
N VAL A 66 -2.01 -9.79 9.10
CA VAL A 66 -2.79 -9.01 8.14
C VAL A 66 -4.09 -8.52 8.78
N GLN A 67 -4.81 -9.40 9.47
CA GLN A 67 -6.05 -9.06 10.17
C GLN A 67 -5.82 -7.97 11.24
N GLU A 68 -4.77 -8.09 12.05
CA GLU A 68 -4.37 -7.06 13.03
C GLU A 68 -4.14 -5.69 12.38
N THR A 69 -3.51 -5.65 11.20
CA THR A 69 -3.35 -4.36 10.49
C THR A 69 -4.68 -3.78 10.03
N VAL A 70 -5.63 -4.62 9.59
CA VAL A 70 -6.96 -4.18 9.16
C VAL A 70 -7.76 -3.65 10.35
N ASP A 71 -7.70 -4.30 11.51
CA ASP A 71 -8.44 -3.87 12.69
C ASP A 71 -7.89 -2.57 13.25
N ARG A 72 -6.57 -2.42 13.33
CA ARG A 72 -5.94 -1.15 13.71
C ARG A 72 -6.26 -0.02 12.73
N LEU A 73 -6.32 -0.31 11.43
CA LEU A 73 -6.78 0.68 10.44
C LEU A 73 -8.23 1.05 10.68
N ALA A 74 -9.10 0.11 11.04
CA ALA A 74 -10.50 0.41 11.32
C ALA A 74 -10.67 1.34 12.53
N GLU A 75 -9.79 1.23 13.53
CA GLU A 75 -9.80 2.09 14.72
C GLU A 75 -9.25 3.49 14.43
N THR A 76 -8.15 3.58 13.67
CA THR A 76 -7.39 4.84 13.54
C THR A 76 -7.65 5.58 12.22
N HIS A 77 -7.93 4.87 11.14
CA HIS A 77 -8.14 5.39 9.78
C HIS A 77 -9.28 4.61 9.09
N PRO A 78 -10.50 4.64 9.63
CA PRO A 78 -11.61 3.77 9.18
C PRO A 78 -11.95 3.91 7.70
N HIS A 79 -11.65 5.06 7.08
CA HIS A 79 -11.87 5.30 5.66
C HIS A 79 -11.07 4.37 4.72
N TYR A 80 -10.01 3.73 5.21
CA TYR A 80 -9.27 2.69 4.49
C TYR A 80 -9.89 1.31 4.59
N VAL A 81 -10.79 1.06 5.54
CA VAL A 81 -11.41 -0.26 5.73
C VAL A 81 -12.81 -0.26 5.14
N TRP A 82 -13.03 -1.15 4.18
CA TRP A 82 -14.31 -1.24 3.49
C TRP A 82 -14.69 -2.69 3.26
N ARG A 83 -15.99 -2.95 3.15
CA ARG A 83 -16.53 -4.26 2.80
C ARG A 83 -17.04 -4.24 1.38
N ASP A 84 -16.43 -5.06 0.54
CA ASP A 84 -16.83 -5.19 -0.85
C ASP A 84 -18.20 -5.88 -0.97
N PRO A 85 -19.23 -5.25 -1.55
CA PRO A 85 -20.54 -5.85 -1.70
C PRO A 85 -20.54 -7.02 -2.69
N ALA A 86 -19.58 -7.08 -3.62
CA ALA A 86 -19.51 -8.16 -4.60
C ALA A 86 -18.95 -9.47 -3.98
N THR A 87 -17.99 -9.37 -3.07
CA THR A 87 -17.29 -10.53 -2.48
C THR A 87 -17.57 -10.73 -0.99
N GLY A 88 -18.15 -9.75 -0.31
CA GLY A 88 -18.31 -9.71 1.15
C GLY A 88 -17.00 -9.44 1.91
N LEU A 89 -15.86 -9.31 1.22
CA LEU A 89 -14.55 -9.15 1.82
C LEU A 89 -14.43 -7.79 2.53
N ARG A 90 -14.18 -7.82 3.85
CA ARG A 90 -13.76 -6.64 4.61
C ARG A 90 -12.25 -6.58 4.66
N PHE A 91 -11.66 -5.56 4.06
CA PHE A 91 -10.20 -5.42 3.99
C PHE A 91 -9.80 -3.95 3.87
N SER A 92 -8.50 -3.71 3.74
CA SER A 92 -7.98 -2.41 3.35
C SER A 92 -8.24 -2.15 1.85
N PHE A 93 -9.20 -1.27 1.59
CA PHE A 93 -9.55 -0.76 0.26
C PHE A 93 -9.22 0.74 0.22
N VAL A 94 -8.02 1.05 -0.24
CA VAL A 94 -7.48 2.41 -0.27
C VAL A 94 -8.19 3.24 -1.32
N PRO A 95 -8.90 4.33 -0.96
CA PRO A 95 -9.51 5.24 -1.93
C PRO A 95 -8.46 5.83 -2.89
N ARG A 96 -8.77 5.89 -4.18
CA ARG A 96 -7.82 6.43 -5.19
C ARG A 96 -7.47 7.88 -4.95
N ASP A 97 -8.40 8.66 -4.44
CA ASP A 97 -8.21 10.07 -4.11
C ASP A 97 -7.30 10.26 -2.91
N ALA A 98 -7.11 9.26 -2.03
CA ALA A 98 -6.14 9.31 -0.93
C ALA A 98 -4.69 9.08 -1.37
N VAL A 99 -4.47 8.53 -2.57
CA VAL A 99 -3.15 8.16 -3.08
C VAL A 99 -2.44 9.37 -3.67
N VAL A 100 -1.24 9.65 -3.17
CA VAL A 100 -0.34 10.72 -3.68
C VAL A 100 0.74 10.17 -4.60
N HIS A 101 1.08 8.88 -4.49
CA HIS A 101 2.06 8.26 -5.36
C HIS A 101 1.75 6.79 -5.65
N HIS A 102 1.98 6.35 -6.88
CA HIS A 102 1.85 4.95 -7.31
C HIS A 102 3.20 4.44 -7.80
N TYR A 103 3.82 3.59 -6.99
CA TYR A 103 5.09 2.94 -7.26
C TYR A 103 4.92 1.66 -8.07
N ARG A 104 5.73 1.54 -9.11
CA ARG A 104 5.78 0.38 -10.00
C ARG A 104 7.13 -0.30 -9.86
N PRO A 105 7.19 -1.59 -9.47
CA PRO A 105 8.46 -2.28 -9.26
C PRO A 105 9.37 -2.23 -10.48
N GLU A 106 8.83 -2.36 -11.70
CA GLU A 106 9.62 -2.31 -12.93
C GLU A 106 10.22 -0.94 -13.19
N ALA A 107 9.55 0.16 -12.83
CA ALA A 107 10.09 1.50 -12.99
C ALA A 107 11.29 1.68 -12.06
N ARG A 108 11.13 1.28 -10.79
CA ARG A 108 12.22 1.36 -9.81
C ARG A 108 13.40 0.45 -10.17
N LEU A 109 13.15 -0.72 -10.75
CA LEU A 109 14.21 -1.61 -11.25
C LEU A 109 15.01 -0.93 -12.36
N GLN A 110 14.35 -0.29 -13.34
CA GLN A 110 15.06 0.42 -14.41
C GLN A 110 15.90 1.59 -13.88
N GLU A 111 15.39 2.33 -12.88
CA GLU A 111 16.17 3.39 -12.22
C GLU A 111 17.45 2.83 -11.57
N ILE A 112 17.35 1.70 -10.84
CA ILE A 112 18.49 1.05 -10.18
C ILE A 112 19.50 0.55 -11.22
N LEU A 113 19.04 -0.04 -12.32
CA LEU A 113 19.93 -0.53 -13.38
C LEU A 113 20.62 0.63 -14.13
N GLY A 114 19.96 1.78 -14.27
CA GLY A 114 20.51 2.97 -14.92
C GLY A 114 21.47 3.77 -14.03
N ALA A 115 21.30 3.69 -12.71
CA ALA A 115 22.15 4.34 -11.72
C ALA A 115 22.32 3.41 -10.49
N PRO A 116 23.13 2.34 -10.62
CA PRO A 116 23.44 1.47 -9.50
C PRO A 116 24.17 2.28 -8.42
N ALA A 117 23.81 2.02 -7.16
CA ALA A 117 24.38 2.70 -6.00
C ALA A 117 25.83 2.28 -5.73
#